data_AF-A0A210PTL5-F1
#
_entry.id   AF-A0A210PTL5-F1
#
_cell.length_a   1.000
_cell.length_b   1.000
_cell.length_c   1.000
_cell.angle_alpha   90.00
_cell.angle_beta   90.00
_cell.angle_gamma   90.00
#
_symmetry.space_group_name_H-M   'P 1'
#
loop_
_entity.id
_entity.type
_entity.pdbx_description
1 polymer ?
#
loop_
_entity_poly.entity_id
_entity_poly.type
_entity_poly.pdbx_seq_one_letter_code
_entity_poly.pdbx_strand_id
1 'polypeptide(L)'
;MPCVSNEERAFSVQDSIYLFKQQRNIVLAFEKAKESDQKEYLNAKRSTYEKLFLEEFKKWHIDDPYGIKLGQALIDYTEYEKNVVLTHDTIYFLVAMCPCLKLWPWLGKEIADGDHGIYTPWAKANFDPTYVGFEKVDKLIDEAEAMGQIDRNLALEVYNKCMNGEYQFFNSI
;
A
#
# COMPACT_ATOMS: atom_id res chain seq x y z
N MET A 1 -9.29 2.05 -25.72
CA MET A 1 -9.45 2.29 -24.27
C MET A 1 -10.77 1.70 -23.84
N PRO A 2 -10.85 0.90 -22.76
CA PRO A 2 -12.13 0.49 -22.20
C PRO A 2 -12.91 1.73 -21.74
N CYS A 3 -14.23 1.71 -21.87
CA CYS A 3 -15.11 2.76 -21.32
C CYS A 3 -15.16 2.68 -19.79
N VAL A 4 -14.15 3.21 -19.10
CA VAL A 4 -14.16 3.43 -17.65
C VAL A 4 -14.56 4.89 -17.34
N SER A 5 -15.03 5.18 -16.12
CA SER A 5 -15.42 6.54 -15.74
C SER A 5 -14.21 7.48 -15.59
N ASN A 6 -14.46 8.79 -15.43
CA ASN A 6 -13.38 9.74 -15.16
C ASN A 6 -12.77 9.52 -13.77
N GLU A 7 -13.62 9.14 -12.80
CA GLU A 7 -13.27 8.88 -11.41
C GLU A 7 -12.37 7.65 -11.30
N GLU A 8 -12.71 6.54 -11.97
CA GLU A 8 -11.87 5.32 -11.97
C GLU A 8 -10.49 5.57 -12.60
N ARG A 9 -10.43 6.37 -13.67
CA ARG A 9 -9.15 6.76 -14.28
C ARG A 9 -8.32 7.61 -13.34
N ALA A 10 -8.93 8.61 -12.71
CA ALA A 10 -8.26 9.48 -11.76
C ALA A 10 -7.75 8.69 -10.55
N PHE A 11 -8.54 7.73 -10.06
CA PHE A 11 -8.15 6.81 -9.01
C PHE A 11 -6.94 5.96 -9.42
N SER A 12 -7.03 5.28 -10.56
CA SER A 12 -5.99 4.36 -11.01
C SER A 12 -4.67 5.05 -11.33
N VAL A 13 -4.70 6.26 -11.90
CA VAL A 13 -3.48 7.07 -12.12
C VAL A 13 -2.84 7.48 -10.80
N GLN A 14 -3.64 7.91 -9.82
CA GLN A 14 -3.12 8.27 -8.50
C GLN A 14 -2.59 7.05 -7.74
N ASP A 15 -3.27 5.91 -7.82
CA ASP A 15 -2.84 4.65 -7.22
C ASP A 15 -1.53 4.14 -7.85
N SER A 16 -1.33 4.36 -9.16
CA SER A 16 -0.03 4.10 -9.81
C SER A 16 1.11 4.90 -9.16
N ILE A 17 0.84 6.17 -8.81
CA ILE A 17 1.81 7.02 -8.10
C ILE A 17 1.96 6.61 -6.63
N TYR A 18 0.90 6.12 -5.99
CA TYR A 18 0.98 5.49 -4.67
C TYR A 18 1.97 4.31 -4.70
N LEU A 19 1.83 3.36 -5.62
CA LEU A 19 2.73 2.21 -5.77
C LEU A 19 4.20 2.64 -5.96
N PHE A 20 4.42 3.67 -6.78
CA PHE A 20 5.74 4.26 -7.01
C PHE A 20 6.36 4.89 -5.76
N LYS A 21 5.56 5.59 -4.95
CA LYS A 21 5.99 6.18 -3.67
C LYS A 21 6.22 5.09 -2.63
N GLN A 22 5.34 4.11 -2.56
CA GLN A 22 5.45 3.00 -1.63
C GLN A 22 6.69 2.15 -1.90
N GLN A 23 7.04 1.91 -3.17
CA GLN A 23 8.30 1.26 -3.52
C GLN A 23 9.51 1.98 -2.93
N ARG A 24 9.55 3.32 -3.00
CA ARG A 24 10.64 4.12 -2.40
C ARG A 24 10.67 4.01 -0.89
N ASN A 25 9.50 4.05 -0.24
CA ASN A 25 9.40 3.85 1.20
C ASN A 25 9.94 2.46 1.60
N ILE A 26 9.64 1.41 0.82
CA ILE A 26 10.19 0.06 1.01
C ILE A 26 11.71 0.04 0.82
N VAL A 27 12.26 0.73 -0.19
CA VAL A 27 13.73 0.84 -0.37
C VAL A 27 14.36 1.52 0.85
N LEU A 28 13.82 2.66 1.28
CA LEU A 28 14.33 3.40 2.45
C LEU A 28 14.26 2.56 3.73
N ALA A 29 13.16 1.85 3.94
CA ALA A 29 12.99 0.96 5.10
C ALA A 29 13.97 -0.21 5.07
N PHE A 30 14.21 -0.80 3.89
CA PHE A 30 15.20 -1.86 3.69
C PHE A 30 16.62 -1.38 4.00
N GLU A 31 17.00 -0.19 3.53
CA GLU A 31 18.32 0.40 3.77
C GLU A 31 18.56 0.70 5.25
N LYS A 32 17.52 1.13 5.97
CA LYS A 32 17.55 1.37 7.42
C LYS A 32 17.53 0.09 8.25
N ALA A 33 16.94 -1.00 7.74
CA ALA A 33 16.76 -2.23 8.48
C ALA A 33 18.10 -2.90 8.82
N LYS A 34 18.19 -3.38 10.07
CA LYS A 34 19.24 -4.31 10.49
C LYS A 34 19.00 -5.69 9.87
N GLU A 35 20.04 -6.50 9.74
CA GLU A 35 19.92 -7.89 9.29
C GLU A 35 18.92 -8.64 10.18
N SER A 36 17.78 -9.01 9.57
CA SER A 36 16.59 -9.55 10.24
C SER A 36 15.59 -10.05 9.19
N ASP A 37 14.62 -10.86 9.61
CA ASP A 37 13.48 -11.26 8.77
C ASP A 37 12.70 -10.06 8.19
N GLN A 38 12.67 -8.92 8.91
CA GLN A 38 12.04 -7.69 8.42
C GLN A 38 12.77 -7.17 7.18
N LYS A 39 14.11 -7.21 7.19
CA LYS A 39 14.93 -6.79 6.05
C LYS A 39 14.78 -7.74 4.87
N GLU A 40 14.73 -9.05 5.12
CA GLU A 40 14.48 -10.05 4.07
C GLU A 40 13.11 -9.87 3.42
N TYR A 41 12.07 -9.65 4.22
CA TYR A 41 10.73 -9.34 3.74
C TYR A 41 10.72 -8.09 2.85
N LEU A 42 11.33 -6.99 3.33
CA LEU A 42 11.40 -5.75 2.58
C LEU A 42 12.19 -5.93 1.28
N ASN A 43 13.29 -6.69 1.30
CA ASN A 43 14.08 -6.99 0.11
C ASN A 43 13.23 -7.63 -1.01
N ALA A 44 12.41 -8.63 -0.65
CA ALA A 44 11.48 -9.26 -1.59
C ALA A 44 10.41 -8.28 -2.10
N LYS A 45 9.92 -7.38 -1.24
CA LYS A 45 8.91 -6.39 -1.62
C LYS A 45 9.44 -5.28 -2.51
N ARG A 46 10.72 -4.92 -2.46
CA ARG A 46 11.32 -3.90 -3.34
C ARG A 46 11.08 -4.22 -4.82
N SER A 47 11.46 -5.43 -5.24
CA SER A 47 11.26 -5.87 -6.63
C SER A 47 9.79 -6.11 -6.97
N THR A 48 8.99 -6.55 -5.99
CA THR A 48 7.55 -6.74 -6.20
C THR A 48 6.85 -5.41 -6.53
N TYR A 49 7.04 -4.39 -5.69
CA TYR A 49 6.43 -3.07 -5.91
C TYR A 49 7.03 -2.35 -7.12
N GLU A 50 8.31 -2.57 -7.42
CA GLU A 50 8.93 -2.04 -8.64
C GLU A 50 8.24 -2.55 -9.90
N LYS A 51 8.04 -3.87 -9.97
CA LYS A 51 7.29 -4.47 -11.08
C LYS A 51 5.87 -3.91 -11.18
N LEU A 52 5.16 -3.81 -10.05
CA LEU A 52 3.78 -3.32 -10.02
C LEU A 52 3.66 -1.89 -10.56
N PHE A 53 4.46 -0.94 -10.06
CA PHE A 53 4.33 0.43 -10.53
C PHE A 53 4.77 0.58 -11.99
N LEU A 54 5.76 -0.19 -12.46
CA LEU A 54 6.19 -0.16 -13.86
C LEU A 54 5.10 -0.69 -14.81
N GLU A 55 4.39 -1.74 -14.41
CA GLU A 55 3.25 -2.28 -15.16
C GLU A 55 2.10 -1.26 -15.25
N GLU A 56 1.77 -0.61 -14.14
CA GLU A 56 0.74 0.43 -14.13
C GLU A 56 1.17 1.69 -14.90
N PHE A 57 2.43 2.14 -14.80
CA PHE A 57 2.94 3.27 -15.59
C PHE A 57 2.85 2.99 -17.08
N LYS A 58 3.19 1.77 -17.50
CA LYS A 58 3.04 1.36 -18.90
C LYS A 58 1.58 1.36 -19.34
N LYS A 59 0.67 0.87 -18.50
CA LYS A 59 -0.77 0.81 -18.77
C LYS A 59 -1.42 2.20 -18.86
N TRP A 60 -0.98 3.14 -18.04
CA TRP A 60 -1.50 4.51 -17.96
C TRP A 60 -0.68 5.55 -18.74
N HIS A 61 0.38 5.13 -19.41
CA HIS A 61 1.30 6.00 -20.16
C HIS A 61 1.90 7.12 -19.28
N ILE A 62 2.35 6.75 -18.08
CA ILE A 62 3.00 7.66 -17.14
C ILE A 62 4.51 7.66 -17.40
N ASP A 63 5.00 8.69 -18.10
CA ASP A 63 6.42 8.88 -18.38
C ASP A 63 7.14 9.72 -17.32
N ASP A 64 6.43 10.68 -16.71
CA ASP A 64 6.94 11.52 -15.62
C ASP A 64 6.00 11.46 -14.40
N PRO A 65 6.32 10.64 -13.38
CA PRO A 65 5.51 10.53 -12.18
C PRO A 65 5.50 11.79 -11.32
N TYR A 66 6.47 12.70 -11.49
CA TYR A 66 6.51 13.97 -10.75
C TYR A 66 5.67 15.06 -11.42
N GLY A 67 5.32 14.89 -12.70
CA GLY A 67 4.43 15.77 -13.44
C GLY A 67 2.95 15.59 -13.11
N ILE A 68 2.57 14.55 -12.36
CA ILE A 68 1.18 14.26 -12.00
C ILE A 68 0.75 15.07 -10.78
N LYS A 69 -0.33 15.84 -10.93
CA LYS A 69 -0.97 16.53 -9.81
C LYS A 69 -1.76 15.55 -8.96
N LEU A 70 -1.27 15.30 -7.74
CA LEU A 70 -1.93 14.40 -6.77
C LEU A 70 -2.99 15.14 -5.94
N GLY A 71 -4.00 14.40 -5.51
CA GLY A 71 -4.95 14.85 -4.50
C GLY A 71 -4.32 14.91 -3.10
N GLN A 72 -4.84 15.80 -2.25
CA GLN A 72 -4.26 16.03 -0.92
C GLN A 72 -4.31 14.77 -0.04
N ALA A 73 -5.36 13.96 -0.12
CA ALA A 73 -5.48 12.71 0.64
C ALA A 73 -4.33 11.74 0.36
N LEU A 74 -3.97 11.54 -0.91
CA LEU A 74 -2.85 10.67 -1.28
C LEU A 74 -1.49 11.27 -0.88
N ILE A 75 -1.34 12.60 -0.97
CA ILE A 75 -0.12 13.29 -0.51
C ILE A 75 0.06 13.05 0.99
N ASP A 76 -0.97 13.31 1.79
CA ASP A 76 -0.93 13.17 3.24
C ASP A 76 -0.66 11.72 3.66
N TYR A 77 -1.30 10.77 3.00
CA TYR A 77 -1.10 9.34 3.26
C TYR A 77 0.35 8.92 2.97
N THR A 78 0.86 9.19 1.77
CA THR A 78 2.21 8.74 1.37
C THR A 78 3.33 9.45 2.12
N GLU A 79 3.17 10.74 2.47
CA GLU A 79 4.15 11.44 3.31
C GLU A 79 4.08 10.96 4.77
N TYR A 80 2.92 10.55 5.27
CA TYR A 80 2.83 9.91 6.59
C TYR A 80 3.59 8.57 6.62
N GLU A 81 3.38 7.69 5.64
CA GLU A 81 4.12 6.42 5.53
C GLU A 81 5.63 6.65 5.48
N LYS A 82 6.06 7.61 4.65
CA LYS A 82 7.47 7.99 4.55
C LYS A 82 8.00 8.53 5.88
N ASN A 83 7.23 9.36 6.58
CA ASN A 83 7.61 9.85 7.90
C ASN A 83 7.80 8.70 8.89
N VAL A 84 6.92 7.69 8.89
CA VAL A 84 7.08 6.49 9.72
C VAL A 84 8.41 5.78 9.45
N VAL A 85 8.79 5.61 8.18
CA VAL A 85 10.10 5.04 7.81
C VAL A 85 11.25 5.85 8.38
N LEU A 86 11.16 7.18 8.31
CA LEU A 86 12.24 8.08 8.75
C LEU A 86 12.37 8.12 10.27
N THR A 87 11.26 8.19 11.01
CA THR A 87 11.26 8.50 12.45
C THR A 87 11.21 7.29 13.37
N HIS A 88 10.75 6.13 12.88
CA HIS A 88 10.52 4.95 13.73
C HIS A 88 11.34 3.74 13.28
N ASP A 89 11.42 2.71 14.13
CA ASP A 89 12.05 1.44 13.76
C ASP A 89 11.30 0.75 12.62
N THR A 90 12.01 -0.08 11.85
CA THR A 90 11.50 -0.75 10.64
C THR A 90 10.16 -1.48 10.86
N ILE A 91 9.93 -2.02 12.06
CA ILE A 91 8.67 -2.70 12.40
C ILE A 91 7.44 -1.79 12.26
N TYR A 92 7.56 -0.50 12.58
CA TYR A 92 6.43 0.43 12.45
C TYR A 92 6.10 0.73 10.99
N PHE A 93 7.07 0.64 10.07
CA PHE A 93 6.75 0.70 8.65
C PHE A 93 5.97 -0.55 8.19
N LEU A 94 6.31 -1.73 8.72
CA LEU A 94 5.51 -2.92 8.47
C LEU A 94 4.07 -2.78 9.00
N VAL A 95 3.89 -2.16 10.17
CA VAL A 95 2.56 -1.77 10.69
C VAL A 95 1.86 -0.78 9.76
N ALA A 96 2.57 0.21 9.23
CA ALA A 96 2.02 1.19 8.29
C ALA A 96 1.56 0.55 6.97
N MET A 97 2.22 -0.53 6.52
CA MET A 97 1.83 -1.29 5.33
C MET A 97 0.62 -2.22 5.57
N CYS A 98 0.32 -2.61 6.81
CA CYS A 98 -0.74 -3.57 7.10
C CYS A 98 -2.12 -3.17 6.55
N PRO A 99 -2.59 -1.91 6.68
CA PRO A 99 -3.89 -1.50 6.14
C PRO A 99 -4.06 -1.81 4.66
N CYS A 100 -3.13 -1.42 3.79
CA CYS A 100 -3.28 -1.68 2.34
C CYS A 100 -3.27 -3.18 2.02
N LEU A 101 -2.35 -3.94 2.66
CA LEU A 101 -2.20 -5.37 2.44
C LEU A 101 -3.41 -6.20 2.91
N LYS A 102 -4.17 -5.71 3.88
CA LYS A 102 -5.36 -6.39 4.45
C LYS A 102 -6.67 -5.88 3.87
N LEU A 103 -6.79 -4.57 3.67
CA LEU A 103 -8.04 -3.93 3.28
C LEU A 103 -8.44 -4.34 1.86
N TRP A 104 -7.51 -4.35 0.91
CA TRP A 104 -7.82 -4.63 -0.48
C TRP A 104 -8.33 -6.08 -0.69
N PRO A 105 -7.68 -7.13 -0.15
CA PRO A 105 -8.23 -8.49 -0.20
C PRO A 105 -9.54 -8.63 0.57
N TRP A 106 -9.70 -7.92 1.69
CA TRP A 106 -10.95 -7.92 2.45
C TRP A 106 -12.09 -7.32 1.63
N LEU A 107 -11.90 -6.15 1.01
CA LEU A 107 -12.86 -5.56 0.07
C LEU A 107 -13.20 -6.53 -1.06
N GLY A 108 -12.21 -7.25 -1.58
CA GLY A 108 -12.39 -8.30 -2.58
C GLY A 108 -13.36 -9.39 -2.15
N LYS A 109 -13.30 -9.82 -0.89
CA LYS A 109 -14.24 -10.79 -0.31
C LYS A 109 -15.64 -10.20 -0.20
N GLU A 110 -15.75 -8.95 0.25
CA GLU A 110 -17.04 -8.29 0.46
C GLU A 110 -17.79 -8.04 -0.86
N ILE A 111 -17.06 -7.84 -1.96
CA ILE A 111 -17.65 -7.55 -3.28
C ILE A 111 -17.65 -8.75 -4.24
N ALA A 112 -17.09 -9.90 -3.85
CA ALA A 112 -16.81 -11.04 -4.72
C ALA A 112 -18.01 -11.56 -5.52
N ASP A 113 -19.20 -11.54 -4.92
CA ASP A 113 -20.43 -12.09 -5.50
C ASP A 113 -21.22 -11.05 -6.34
N GLY A 114 -20.71 -9.82 -6.46
CA GLY A 114 -21.37 -8.74 -7.19
C GLY A 114 -21.09 -8.74 -8.68
N ASP A 115 -22.11 -8.41 -9.49
CA ASP A 115 -21.87 -7.92 -10.86
C ASP A 115 -21.52 -6.44 -10.80
N HIS A 116 -20.27 -6.10 -11.12
CA HIS A 116 -19.78 -4.72 -11.14
C HIS A 116 -19.87 -4.09 -12.54
N GLY A 117 -20.55 -4.76 -13.49
CA GLY A 117 -20.69 -4.32 -14.86
C GLY A 117 -19.33 -4.08 -15.51
N ILE A 118 -19.12 -2.84 -15.98
CA ILE A 118 -17.86 -2.43 -16.64
C ILE A 118 -16.63 -2.48 -15.72
N TYR A 119 -16.82 -2.47 -14.39
CA TYR A 119 -15.73 -2.50 -13.42
C TYR A 119 -15.32 -3.91 -13.00
N THR A 120 -16.03 -4.95 -13.46
CA THR A 120 -15.73 -6.34 -13.10
C THR A 120 -14.26 -6.73 -13.38
N PRO A 121 -13.64 -6.35 -14.52
CA PRO A 121 -12.21 -6.61 -14.75
C PRO A 121 -11.30 -5.89 -13.76
N TRP A 122 -11.62 -4.63 -13.42
CA TRP A 122 -10.83 -3.84 -12.47
C TRP A 122 -10.93 -4.40 -11.05
N ALA A 123 -12.14 -4.75 -10.60
CA ALA A 123 -12.36 -5.36 -9.29
C ALA A 123 -11.59 -6.69 -9.15
N LYS A 124 -11.65 -7.56 -10.18
CA LYS A 124 -10.90 -8.83 -10.19
C LYS A 124 -9.39 -8.67 -10.20
N ALA A 125 -8.88 -7.60 -10.82
CA ALA A 125 -7.45 -7.35 -10.91
C ALA A 125 -6.86 -6.77 -9.61
N ASN A 126 -7.63 -5.96 -8.88
CA ASN A 126 -7.14 -5.21 -7.74
C ASN A 126 -7.52 -5.83 -6.38
N PHE A 127 -8.68 -6.47 -6.30
CA PHE A 127 -9.20 -6.99 -5.04
C PHE A 127 -9.21 -8.52 -5.02
N ASP A 128 -8.02 -9.13 -5.16
CA ASP A 128 -7.87 -10.58 -5.05
C ASP A 128 -8.19 -11.06 -3.62
N PRO A 129 -9.32 -11.77 -3.39
CA PRO A 129 -9.71 -12.22 -2.06
C PRO A 129 -8.82 -13.34 -1.52
N THR A 130 -7.99 -13.95 -2.38
CA THR A 130 -7.07 -15.05 -2.04
C THR A 130 -5.67 -14.56 -1.68
N TYR A 131 -5.40 -13.26 -1.77
CA TYR A 131 -4.13 -12.69 -1.39
C TYR A 131 -3.86 -12.89 0.11
N VAL A 132 -2.76 -13.59 0.42
CA VAL A 132 -2.29 -13.88 1.79
C VAL A 132 -0.96 -13.20 2.12
N GLY A 133 -0.52 -12.25 1.28
CA GLY A 133 0.80 -11.60 1.46
C GLY A 133 0.93 -10.74 2.72
N PHE A 134 -0.17 -10.51 3.45
CA PHE A 134 -0.18 -9.87 4.76
C PHE A 134 0.21 -10.82 5.91
N GLU A 135 0.08 -12.14 5.76
CA GLU A 135 0.30 -13.10 6.87
C GLU A 135 1.74 -13.08 7.39
N LYS A 136 2.73 -12.93 6.50
CA LYS A 136 4.14 -12.78 6.93
C LYS A 136 4.35 -11.47 7.70
N VAL A 137 3.62 -10.40 7.37
CA VAL A 137 3.69 -9.13 8.10
C VAL A 137 3.10 -9.26 9.49
N ASP A 138 1.92 -9.90 9.59
CA ASP A 138 1.27 -10.18 10.88
C ASP A 138 2.20 -10.96 11.80
N LYS A 139 2.80 -12.03 11.29
CA LYS A 139 3.76 -12.82 12.05
C LYS A 139 4.95 -11.98 12.55
N LEU A 140 5.50 -11.10 11.72
CA LEU A 140 6.63 -10.23 12.12
C LEU A 140 6.23 -9.21 13.20
N ILE A 141 5.00 -8.69 13.14
CA ILE A 141 4.46 -7.78 14.14
C ILE A 141 4.18 -8.51 15.46
N ASP A 142 3.56 -9.69 15.41
CA ASP A 142 3.30 -10.52 16.59
C ASP A 142 4.60 -10.93 17.29
N GLU A 143 5.63 -11.31 16.53
CA GLU A 143 6.95 -11.62 17.06
C GLU A 143 7.61 -10.40 17.72
N ALA A 144 7.52 -9.21 17.09
CA ALA A 144 8.04 -7.98 17.66
C ALA A 144 7.29 -7.58 18.94
N GLU A 145 5.98 -7.77 18.99
CA GLU A 145 5.18 -7.56 20.21
C GLU A 145 5.57 -8.53 21.32
N ALA A 146 5.70 -9.81 21.03
CA ALA A 146 6.11 -10.82 22.00
C ALA A 146 7.52 -10.55 22.57
N MET A 147 8.42 -9.95 21.78
CA MET A 147 9.76 -9.54 22.22
C MET A 147 9.81 -8.18 22.94
N GLY A 148 8.68 -7.47 23.07
CA GLY A 148 8.63 -6.13 23.65
C GLY A 148 9.36 -5.07 22.81
N GLN A 149 9.49 -5.29 21.49
CA GLN A 149 10.15 -4.39 20.55
C GLN A 149 9.21 -3.35 19.94
N ILE A 150 7.93 -3.42 20.30
CA ILE A 150 6.89 -2.51 19.82
C ILE A 150 6.13 -1.89 20.99
N ASP A 151 5.85 -0.59 20.89
CA ASP A 151 4.86 0.08 21.70
C ASP A 151 3.51 -0.12 21.01
N ARG A 152 2.61 -0.88 21.66
CA ARG A 152 1.30 -1.22 21.11
C ARG A 152 0.43 0.02 20.83
N ASN A 153 0.53 1.06 21.65
CA ASN A 153 -0.26 2.28 21.44
C ASN A 153 0.25 3.03 20.20
N LEU A 154 1.57 3.14 20.04
CA LEU A 154 2.17 3.74 18.84
C LEU A 154 1.85 2.92 17.59
N ALA A 155 1.92 1.58 17.68
CA ALA A 155 1.55 0.70 16.57
C ALA A 155 0.08 0.89 16.15
N LEU A 156 -0.83 0.96 17.12
CA LEU A 156 -2.25 1.23 16.86
C LEU A 156 -2.46 2.62 16.25
N GLU A 157 -1.73 3.64 16.71
CA GLU A 157 -1.78 4.98 16.09
C GLU A 157 -1.36 4.93 14.63
N VAL A 158 -0.22 4.30 14.34
CA VAL A 158 0.31 4.15 12.97
C VAL A 158 -0.68 3.41 12.07
N TYR A 159 -1.17 2.25 12.53
CA TYR A 159 -2.15 1.47 11.79
C TYR A 159 -3.42 2.28 11.51
N ASN A 160 -3.98 2.96 12.51
CA ASN A 160 -5.21 3.73 12.36
C ASN A 160 -5.03 4.94 11.43
N LYS A 161 -3.88 5.61 11.46
CA LYS A 161 -3.57 6.71 10.54
C LYS A 161 -3.47 6.22 9.09
N CYS A 162 -2.79 5.10 8.85
CA CYS A 162 -2.72 4.52 7.51
C CYS A 162 -4.08 3.98 7.02
N MET A 163 -4.87 3.35 7.89
CA MET A 163 -6.24 2.93 7.56
C MET A 163 -7.15 4.12 7.25
N ASN A 164 -7.01 5.23 7.97
CA ASN A 164 -7.71 6.47 7.63
C ASN A 164 -7.21 7.02 6.28
N GLY A 165 -5.90 6.93 6.00
CA GLY A 165 -5.32 7.28 4.71
C GLY A 165 -5.98 6.57 3.53
N GLU A 166 -6.15 5.25 3.62
CA GLU A 166 -6.91 4.46 2.63
C GLU A 166 -8.34 4.99 2.47
N TYR A 167 -9.05 5.17 3.58
CA TYR A 167 -10.43 5.70 3.56
C TYR A 167 -10.53 7.07 2.90
N GLN A 168 -9.64 8.01 3.25
CA GLN A 168 -9.62 9.35 2.65
C GLN A 168 -9.27 9.27 1.18
N PHE A 169 -8.35 8.39 0.78
CA PHE A 169 -7.99 8.22 -0.62
C PHE A 169 -9.20 7.75 -1.44
N PHE A 170 -9.88 6.68 -1.02
CA PHE A 170 -11.13 6.21 -1.65
C PHE A 170 -12.21 7.29 -1.72
N ASN A 171 -12.32 8.15 -0.70
CA ASN A 171 -13.35 9.19 -0.62
C ASN A 171 -12.97 10.52 -1.31
N SER A 172 -11.74 10.63 -1.83
CA SER A 172 -11.21 11.88 -2.41
C SER A 172 -11.41 12.03 -3.92
N ILE A 173 -11.94 10.99 -4.57
CA ILE A 173 -12.06 10.88 -6.04
C ILE A 173 -13.50 10.60 -6.43
#